data_AF-A0A972JBE0-F1
#
_entry.id   AF-A0A972JBE0-F1
#
_cell.length_a   1.000
_cell.length_b   1.000
_cell.length_c   1.000
_cell.angle_alpha   90.00
_cell.angle_beta   90.00
_cell.angle_gamma   90.00
#
_symmetry.space_group_name_H-M   'P 1'
#
loop_
_entity.id
_entity.type
_entity.pdbx_description
1 polymer ?
#
loop_
_entity_poly.entity_id
_entity_poly.type
_entity_poly.pdbx_seq_one_letter_code
_entity_poly.pdbx_strand_id
1 'polypeptide(L)'
;NGTPYMDKLPTFAFASGRSNHADRIATIRDVWERYGVMIDTHTADGVKVARELDSGGLPVVVLETAQPVKFSETIQEALGCDPERPAELEGIETLPQRVEVMAPDVEAVKAFIVGRVSD
;
A
#
# COMPACT_ATOMS: atom_id res chain seq x y z
N ASN A 1 -9.25 -26.29 10.32
CA ASN A 1 -8.13 -25.35 10.48
C ASN A 1 -8.66 -24.01 10.97
N GLY A 2 -8.70 -23.82 12.29
CA GLY A 2 -8.99 -22.55 12.93
C GLY A 2 -8.07 -22.40 14.12
N THR A 3 -7.64 -21.18 14.41
CA THR A 3 -6.87 -20.91 15.63
C THR A 3 -7.81 -21.12 16.85
N PRO A 4 -7.29 -21.42 18.05
CA PRO A 4 -8.11 -21.51 19.26
C PRO A 4 -8.73 -20.17 19.70
N TYR A 5 -8.53 -19.10 18.91
CA TYR A 5 -8.99 -17.74 19.20
C TYR A 5 -10.20 -17.32 18.35
N MET A 6 -10.69 -18.17 17.44
CA MET A 6 -11.82 -17.80 16.57
C MET A 6 -13.07 -17.42 17.35
N ASP A 7 -13.41 -18.17 18.40
CA ASP A 7 -14.57 -17.89 19.25
C ASP A 7 -14.42 -16.57 20.04
N LYS A 8 -13.18 -16.08 20.19
CA LYS A 8 -12.86 -14.83 20.89
C LYS A 8 -12.83 -13.62 19.97
N LEU A 9 -12.91 -13.79 18.65
CA LEU A 9 -12.81 -12.70 17.67
C LEU A 9 -13.76 -11.52 17.99
N PRO A 10 -15.03 -11.73 18.41
CA PRO A 10 -15.92 -10.63 18.76
C PRO A 10 -15.43 -9.77 19.93
N THR A 11 -14.54 -10.31 20.78
CA THR A 11 -14.01 -9.60 21.96
C THR A 11 -12.80 -8.72 21.67
N PHE A 12 -12.16 -8.90 20.51
CA PHE A 12 -10.96 -8.12 20.14
C PHE A 12 -11.28 -6.79 19.48
N ALA A 13 -12.56 -6.43 19.37
CA ALA A 13 -13.03 -5.17 18.79
C ALA A 13 -12.57 -4.93 17.34
N PHE A 14 -12.33 -5.99 16.57
CA PHE A 14 -12.09 -5.88 15.14
C PHE A 14 -13.40 -5.59 14.41
N ALA A 15 -13.36 -4.58 13.54
CA ALA A 15 -14.33 -4.34 12.50
C ALA A 15 -13.62 -4.37 11.14
N SER A 16 -14.37 -4.62 10.06
CA SER A 16 -13.85 -4.60 8.71
C SER A 16 -14.78 -3.86 7.76
N GLY A 17 -14.21 -3.36 6.68
CA GLY A 17 -14.93 -2.77 5.56
C GLY A 17 -14.23 -3.13 4.27
N ARG A 18 -14.66 -2.50 3.18
CA ARG A 18 -14.05 -2.68 1.86
C ARG A 18 -14.14 -1.40 1.04
N SER A 19 -13.18 -1.22 0.15
CA SER A 19 -13.28 -0.29 -0.97
C SER A 19 -13.17 -1.03 -2.30
N ASN A 20 -13.80 -0.48 -3.33
CA ASN A 20 -13.47 -0.80 -4.72
C ASN A 20 -12.53 0.27 -5.30
N HIS A 21 -12.14 0.12 -6.58
CA HIS A 21 -11.27 1.08 -7.25
C HIS A 21 -11.85 2.50 -7.28
N ALA A 22 -13.12 2.65 -7.67
CA ALA A 22 -13.79 3.95 -7.74
C ALA A 22 -13.88 4.63 -6.37
N ASP A 23 -14.12 3.87 -5.31
CA ASP A 23 -14.12 4.38 -3.93
C ASP A 23 -12.76 4.98 -3.57
N ARG A 24 -11.65 4.32 -3.93
CA ARG A 24 -10.29 4.81 -3.66
C ARG A 24 -9.98 6.06 -4.47
N ILE A 25 -10.32 6.08 -5.76
CA ILE A 25 -10.15 7.27 -6.62
C ILE A 25 -10.91 8.48 -6.04
N ALA A 26 -12.17 8.28 -5.65
CA ALA A 26 -12.96 9.34 -5.02
C ALA A 26 -12.37 9.80 -3.68
N THR A 27 -11.85 8.86 -2.88
CA THR A 27 -11.23 9.18 -1.59
C THR A 27 -9.93 9.96 -1.74
N ILE A 28 -9.08 9.61 -2.72
CA ILE A 28 -7.85 10.37 -3.03
C ILE A 28 -8.21 11.81 -3.41
N ARG A 29 -9.20 12.01 -4.31
CA ARG A 29 -9.68 13.34 -4.71
C ARG A 29 -10.20 14.14 -3.52
N ASP A 30 -11.05 13.52 -2.70
CA ASP A 30 -11.63 14.19 -1.53
C ASP A 30 -10.58 14.62 -0.50
N VAL A 31 -9.59 13.75 -0.22
CA VAL A 31 -8.51 14.08 0.72
C VAL A 31 -7.62 15.20 0.17
N TRP A 32 -7.31 15.17 -1.13
CA TRP A 32 -6.57 16.22 -1.80
C TRP A 32 -7.30 17.56 -1.75
N GLU A 33 -8.58 17.60 -2.12
CA GLU A 33 -9.39 18.82 -2.15
C GLU A 33 -9.60 19.43 -0.76
N ARG A 34 -9.80 18.60 0.27
CA ARG A 34 -10.09 19.09 1.62
C ARG A 34 -8.85 19.46 2.43
N TYR A 35 -7.77 18.69 2.27
CA TYR A 35 -6.61 18.78 3.16
C TYR A 35 -5.33 19.19 2.44
N GLY A 36 -5.31 19.20 1.10
CA GLY A 36 -4.10 19.47 0.32
C GLY A 36 -3.03 18.38 0.49
N VAL A 37 -3.42 17.18 0.92
CA VAL A 37 -2.51 16.05 1.15
C VAL A 37 -2.79 14.99 0.09
N MET A 38 -1.73 14.55 -0.58
CA MET A 38 -1.81 13.46 -1.53
C MET A 38 -1.56 12.14 -0.80
N ILE A 39 -2.46 11.17 -0.98
CA ILE A 39 -2.36 9.84 -0.36
C ILE A 39 -2.38 8.74 -1.41
N ASP A 40 -1.72 7.63 -1.10
CA ASP A 40 -1.68 6.45 -1.97
C ASP A 40 -2.99 5.64 -1.90
N THR A 41 -3.11 4.62 -2.75
CA THR A 41 -4.30 3.77 -2.84
C THR A 41 -4.56 2.95 -1.56
N HIS A 42 -3.51 2.51 -0.84
CA HIS A 42 -3.65 1.75 0.41
C HIS A 42 -4.16 2.64 1.54
N THR A 43 -3.63 3.85 1.63
CA THR A 43 -4.07 4.85 2.60
C THR A 43 -5.50 5.30 2.30
N ALA A 44 -5.86 5.48 1.02
CA ALA A 44 -7.22 5.79 0.62
C ALA A 44 -8.24 4.68 0.99
N ASP A 45 -7.86 3.40 0.85
CA ASP A 45 -8.68 2.28 1.34
C ASP A 45 -8.94 2.40 2.85
N GLY A 46 -7.88 2.64 3.62
CA GLY A 46 -7.96 2.88 5.06
C GLY A 46 -8.84 4.07 5.44
N VAL A 47 -8.65 5.23 4.80
CA VAL A 47 -9.45 6.45 5.03
C VAL A 47 -10.92 6.21 4.73
N LYS A 48 -11.22 5.55 3.60
CA LYS A 48 -12.60 5.27 3.20
C LYS A 48 -13.32 4.43 4.26
N VAL A 49 -12.73 3.30 4.66
CA VAL A 49 -13.34 2.40 5.64
C VAL A 49 -13.40 3.04 7.03
N ALA A 50 -12.35 3.76 7.42
CA ALA A 50 -12.30 4.46 8.70
C ALA A 50 -13.43 5.48 8.86
N ARG A 51 -13.75 6.24 7.80
CA ARG A 51 -14.86 7.21 7.81
C ARG A 51 -16.24 6.55 7.92
N GLU A 52 -16.42 5.34 7.39
CA GLU A 52 -17.68 4.60 7.50
C GLU A 52 -17.87 3.96 8.88
N LEU A 53 -16.78 3.61 9.55
CA LEU A 53 -16.79 2.98 10.88
C LEU A 53 -16.63 3.98 12.03
N ASP A 54 -16.31 5.24 11.74
CA ASP A 54 -16.22 6.29 12.74
C ASP A 54 -17.59 6.48 13.41
N SER A 55 -17.65 6.15 14.70
CA SER A 55 -18.86 6.27 15.52
C SER A 55 -18.94 7.61 16.27
N GLY A 56 -17.94 8.47 16.11
CA GLY A 56 -17.78 9.70 16.87
C GLY A 56 -17.38 9.43 18.31
N GLY A 57 -16.47 10.25 18.84
CA GLY A 57 -16.12 10.24 20.28
C GLY A 57 -14.68 9.84 20.59
N LEU A 58 -13.92 9.31 19.64
CA LEU A 58 -12.48 9.08 19.77
C LEU A 58 -11.74 9.48 18.49
N PRO A 59 -10.48 9.93 18.57
CA PRO A 59 -9.65 10.15 17.39
C PRO A 59 -9.47 8.85 16.60
N VAL A 60 -9.67 8.92 15.28
CA VAL A 60 -9.38 7.82 14.36
C VAL A 60 -8.01 8.04 13.73
N VAL A 61 -7.16 7.02 13.79
CA VAL A 61 -5.81 7.03 13.17
C VAL A 61 -5.80 6.05 12.01
N VAL A 62 -5.53 6.56 10.80
CA VAL A 62 -5.29 5.74 9.61
C VAL A 62 -3.79 5.62 9.40
N LEU A 63 -3.30 4.41 9.23
CA LEU A 63 -1.89 4.16 8.93
C LEU A 63 -1.62 4.42 7.45
N GLU A 64 -0.77 5.39 7.15
CA GLU A 64 -0.22 5.57 5.81
C GLU A 64 0.84 4.49 5.57
N THR A 65 0.54 3.51 4.71
CA THR A 65 1.38 2.32 4.54
C THR A 65 2.31 2.40 3.33
N ALA A 66 2.09 3.38 2.45
CA ALA A 66 2.93 3.66 1.30
C ALA A 66 2.83 5.15 0.91
N GLN A 67 3.90 5.67 0.32
CA GLN A 67 3.89 7.00 -0.29
C GLN A 67 3.22 6.97 -1.68
N PRO A 68 2.56 8.06 -2.11
CA PRO A 68 1.91 8.16 -3.42
C PRO A 68 2.82 7.83 -4.61
N VAL A 69 4.10 8.19 -4.55
CA VAL A 69 5.11 7.94 -5.62
C VAL A 69 5.29 6.45 -5.95
N LYS A 70 4.91 5.54 -5.05
CA LYS A 70 4.95 4.10 -5.31
C LYS A 70 3.81 3.62 -6.23
N PHE A 71 2.79 4.44 -6.45
CA PHE A 71 1.56 4.12 -7.18
C PHE A 71 1.12 5.28 -8.11
N SER A 72 2.08 5.91 -8.79
CA SER A 72 1.86 7.14 -9.58
C SER A 72 0.74 7.06 -10.62
N GLU A 73 0.53 5.92 -11.26
CA GLU A 73 -0.55 5.76 -12.27
C GLU A 73 -1.94 6.01 -11.67
N THR A 74 -2.20 5.49 -10.46
CA THR A 74 -3.48 5.72 -9.77
C THR A 74 -3.62 7.16 -9.30
N ILE A 75 -2.52 7.80 -8.91
CA ILE A 75 -2.50 9.22 -8.55
C ILE A 75 -2.82 10.09 -9.77
N GLN A 76 -2.22 9.79 -10.92
CA GLN A 76 -2.48 10.47 -12.19
C GLN A 76 -3.96 10.31 -12.61
N GLU A 77 -4.54 9.12 -12.45
CA GLU A 77 -5.97 8.89 -12.69
C GLU A 77 -6.87 9.72 -11.75
N ALA A 78 -6.51 9.80 -10.47
CA ALA A 78 -7.29 10.50 -9.47
C ALA A 78 -7.17 12.02 -9.62
N LEU A 79 -5.96 12.55 -9.76
CA LEU A 79 -5.66 13.98 -9.58
C LEU A 79 -5.20 14.67 -10.87
N GLY A 80 -4.85 13.91 -11.91
CA GLY A 80 -4.33 14.46 -13.17
C GLY A 80 -2.90 15.01 -13.07
N CYS A 81 -2.19 14.76 -11.97
CA CYS A 81 -0.80 15.12 -11.77
C CYS A 81 0.01 13.98 -11.16
N ASP A 82 1.31 14.01 -11.41
CA ASP A 82 2.25 13.07 -10.81
C ASP A 82 2.47 13.39 -9.32
N PRO A 83 2.69 12.37 -8.49
CA PRO A 83 3.08 12.57 -7.10
C PRO A 83 4.49 13.18 -7.00
N GLU A 84 4.70 13.96 -5.94
CA GLU A 84 6.02 14.46 -5.59
C GLU A 84 6.98 13.30 -5.29
N ARG A 85 8.21 13.43 -5.79
CA ARG A 85 9.27 12.46 -5.58
C ARG A 85 10.25 12.97 -4.54
N PRO A 86 10.63 12.15 -3.54
CA PRO A 86 11.73 12.49 -2.65
C PRO A 86 13.03 12.74 -3.44
N ALA A 87 13.75 13.81 -3.10
CA ALA A 87 14.95 14.24 -3.85
C ALA A 87 16.00 13.14 -3.95
N GLU A 88 16.13 12.30 -2.92
CA GLU A 88 17.08 11.18 -2.87
C GLU A 88 16.74 10.05 -3.86
N LEU A 89 15.51 10.03 -4.38
CA LEU A 89 15.00 9.02 -5.32
C LEU A 89 14.89 9.55 -6.76
N GLU A 90 15.30 10.79 -7.02
CA GLU A 90 15.34 11.34 -8.37
C GLU A 90 16.27 10.52 -9.27
N GLY A 91 15.74 10.09 -10.42
CA GLY A 91 16.50 9.31 -11.40
C GLY A 91 16.80 7.87 -11.00
N ILE A 92 16.24 7.35 -9.89
CA ILE A 92 16.47 5.96 -9.46
C ILE A 92 16.15 4.94 -10.56
N GLU A 93 15.15 5.21 -11.40
CA GLU A 93 14.76 4.37 -12.53
C GLU A 93 15.82 4.34 -13.65
N THR A 94 16.72 5.32 -13.71
CA THR A 94 17.79 5.42 -14.71
C THR A 94 19.09 4.75 -14.28
N LEU A 95 19.20 4.36 -13.00
CA LEU A 95 20.40 3.70 -12.49
C LEU A 95 20.50 2.27 -13.04
N PRO A 96 21.73 1.76 -13.28
CA PRO A 96 21.93 0.38 -13.68
C PRO A 96 21.32 -0.60 -12.67
N GLN A 97 20.44 -1.49 -13.14
CA GLN A 97 19.87 -2.55 -12.31
C GLN A 97 20.74 -3.80 -12.36
N ARG A 98 21.02 -4.38 -11.20
CA ARG A 98 21.70 -5.68 -11.09
C ARG A 98 20.68 -6.77 -10.78
N VAL A 99 20.25 -7.49 -11.80
CA VAL A 99 19.20 -8.53 -11.73
C VAL A 99 19.65 -9.76 -12.50
N GLU A 100 19.33 -10.95 -12.01
CA GLU A 100 19.48 -12.20 -12.78
C GLU A 100 18.09 -12.77 -13.09
N VAL A 101 17.79 -12.95 -14.38
CA VAL A 101 16.51 -13.51 -14.83
C VAL A 101 16.57 -15.03 -14.79
N MET A 102 15.57 -15.66 -14.17
CA MET A 102 15.50 -17.10 -14.00
C MET A 102 14.11 -17.63 -14.38
N ALA A 103 14.04 -18.86 -14.88
CA ALA A 103 12.77 -19.57 -15.01
C ALA A 103 12.15 -19.83 -13.63
N PRO A 104 10.82 -20.00 -13.51
CA PRO A 104 10.16 -20.35 -12.25
C PRO A 104 10.43 -21.82 -11.86
N ASP A 105 11.70 -22.12 -11.56
CA ASP A 105 12.24 -23.43 -11.23
C ASP A 105 12.90 -23.39 -9.86
N VAL A 106 12.41 -24.24 -8.95
CA VAL A 106 12.86 -24.31 -7.55
C VAL A 106 14.33 -24.71 -7.44
N GLU A 107 14.78 -25.67 -8.24
CA GLU A 107 16.16 -26.18 -8.17
C GLU A 107 17.15 -25.18 -8.76
N ALA A 108 16.76 -24.48 -9.82
CA ALA A 108 17.57 -23.39 -10.37
C ALA A 108 17.80 -22.29 -9.32
N VAL A 109 16.76 -21.84 -8.62
CA VAL A 109 16.86 -20.81 -7.57
C VAL A 109 17.74 -21.28 -6.40
N LYS A 110 17.60 -22.53 -5.96
CA LYS A 110 18.46 -23.10 -4.91
C LYS A 110 19.94 -23.09 -5.33
N ALA A 111 20.24 -23.59 -6.52
CA ALA A 111 21.60 -23.64 -7.05
C ALA A 111 22.22 -22.24 -7.18
N PHE A 112 21.42 -21.25 -7.61
CA PHE A 112 21.85 -19.85 -7.70
C PHE A 112 22.26 -19.27 -6.35
N ILE A 113 21.50 -19.55 -5.28
CA ILE A 113 21.80 -19.10 -3.92
C ILE A 113 23.08 -19.77 -3.43
N VAL A 114 23.16 -21.11 -3.51
CA VAL A 114 24.34 -21.87 -3.05
C VAL A 114 25.61 -21.40 -3.75
N GLY A 115 25.56 -21.14 -5.06
CA GLY A 115 26.72 -20.67 -5.82
C GLY A 115 27.20 -19.25 -5.49
N ARG A 116 26.52 -18.50 -4.61
CA ARG A 116 26.84 -17.09 -4.26
C ARG A 116 27.09 -16.86 -2.77
N VAL A 117 27.02 -17.90 -1.95
CA VAL A 117 27.44 -17.83 -0.55
C VAL A 117 28.88 -18.35 -0.48
N SER A 118 29.80 -17.54 0.02
CA SER A 118 31.15 -18.02 0.37
C SER A 118 31.09 -18.80 1.68
N ASP A 119 31.99 -19.78 1.85
CA ASP A 119 32.17 -20.49 3.13
C ASP A 119 32.46 -19.54 4.30
#